data_AF-A0A498P679-F1
#
_entry.id   AF-A0A498P679-F1
#
_cell.length_a   1.000
_cell.length_b   1.000
_cell.length_c   1.000
_cell.angle_alpha   90.00
_cell.angle_beta   90.00
_cell.angle_gamma   90.00
#
_symmetry.space_group_name_H-M   'P 1'
#
loop_
_entity.id
_entity.type
_entity.pdbx_description
1 polymer ?
#
loop_
_entity_poly.entity_id
_entity_poly.type
_entity_poly.pdbx_seq_one_letter_code
_entity_poly.pdbx_strand_id
1 'polypeptide(L)'
;MDENVVIPFPQNAFESDNTDQVTGVEKSVYQTLENINALFEKFEDYTGPDQRFTENWNEFRGLVYRQIKESKCIKSEAAQDFPSREASLKVYFETITSTLKEKDFSYCAWEIVRKEILHTLKFILDVNSNVKFLR
;
A
#
# COMPACT_ATOMS: atom_id res chain seq x y z
N MET A 1 -14.41 -1.32 19.93
CA MET A 1 -13.64 -0.75 18.81
C MET A 1 -14.50 0.39 18.27
N ASP A 2 -14.49 1.55 18.92
CA ASP A 2 -15.32 2.71 18.56
C ASP A 2 -14.46 3.88 18.07
N GLU A 3 -13.39 3.58 17.34
CA GLU A 3 -12.58 4.59 16.67
C GLU A 3 -12.86 4.53 15.18
N ASN A 4 -13.99 5.12 14.77
CA ASN A 4 -14.32 5.32 13.36
C ASN A 4 -13.42 6.41 12.78
N VAL A 5 -12.19 6.05 12.43
CA VAL A 5 -11.34 6.89 11.57
C VAL A 5 -11.72 6.59 10.12
N VAL A 6 -12.14 7.63 9.40
CA VAL A 6 -12.39 7.52 7.97
C VAL A 6 -11.08 7.87 7.25
N ILE A 7 -10.43 6.87 6.67
CA ILE A 7 -9.29 7.05 5.77
C ILE A 7 -9.82 6.82 4.35
N PRO A 8 -9.95 7.88 3.52
CA PRO A 8 -10.50 7.71 2.18
C PRO A 8 -9.60 6.83 1.31
N PHE A 9 -10.14 5.69 0.87
CA PHE A 9 -9.41 4.76 0.01
C PHE A 9 -9.23 5.35 -1.41
N PRO A 10 -8.02 5.37 -1.98
CA PRO A 10 -7.75 5.97 -3.29
C PRO A 10 -8.08 4.98 -4.42
N GLN A 11 -9.34 4.61 -4.56
CA GLN A 11 -9.82 3.64 -5.56
C GLN A 11 -9.39 4.03 -6.99
N ASN A 12 -9.44 5.33 -7.31
CA ASN A 12 -9.02 5.89 -8.59
C ASN A 12 -7.54 5.65 -8.93
N ALA A 13 -6.68 5.36 -7.95
CA ALA A 13 -5.27 5.04 -8.21
C ALA A 13 -5.11 3.65 -8.82
N PHE A 14 -6.06 2.74 -8.59
CA PHE A 14 -5.95 1.33 -8.93
C PHE A 14 -6.87 0.88 -10.06
N GLU A 15 -7.79 1.71 -10.51
CA GLU A 15 -8.72 1.39 -11.59
C GLU A 15 -8.25 1.95 -12.93
N SER A 16 -8.61 1.26 -14.00
CA SER A 16 -8.38 1.66 -15.38
C SER A 16 -9.69 1.70 -16.14
N ASP A 17 -9.99 2.81 -16.80
CA ASP A 17 -11.12 2.96 -17.71
C ASP A 17 -10.82 2.41 -19.12
N ASN A 18 -9.53 2.31 -19.46
CA ASN A 18 -9.05 1.85 -20.76
C ASN A 18 -7.63 1.29 -20.68
N THR A 19 -7.14 0.72 -21.79
CA THR A 19 -5.83 0.07 -21.89
C THR A 19 -4.65 1.02 -21.67
N ASP A 20 -4.80 2.30 -22.02
CA ASP A 20 -3.71 3.28 -21.92
C ASP A 20 -3.37 3.63 -20.47
N GLN A 21 -4.31 3.36 -19.55
CA GLN A 21 -4.15 3.57 -18.11
C GLN A 21 -3.54 2.37 -17.37
N VAL A 22 -3.37 1.21 -18.03
CA VAL A 22 -2.86 -0.01 -17.39
C VAL A 22 -1.46 0.23 -16.79
N THR A 23 -0.56 0.88 -17.53
CA THR A 23 0.77 1.24 -17.03
C THR A 23 0.68 2.19 -15.83
N GLY A 24 -0.29 3.11 -15.83
CA GLY A 24 -0.57 3.99 -14.69
C GLY A 24 -0.95 3.21 -13.44
N VAL A 25 -1.84 2.21 -13.58
CA VAL A 25 -2.24 1.30 -12.51
C VAL A 25 -1.05 0.47 -12.01
N GLU A 26 -0.26 -0.14 -12.91
CA GLU A 26 0.92 -0.93 -12.55
C GLU A 26 1.93 -0.09 -11.76
N LYS A 27 2.17 1.17 -12.16
CA LYS A 27 3.00 2.12 -11.40
C LYS A 27 2.38 2.46 -10.04
N SER A 28 1.06 2.60 -9.94
CA SER A 28 0.37 2.86 -8.66
C SER A 28 0.47 1.69 -7.69
N VAL A 29 0.37 0.45 -8.17
CA VAL A 29 0.63 -0.76 -7.37
C VAL A 29 2.06 -0.73 -6.85
N TYR A 30 3.02 -0.45 -7.73
CA TYR A 30 4.42 -0.36 -7.37
C TYR A 30 4.68 0.73 -6.31
N GLN A 31 4.17 1.95 -6.50
CA GLN A 31 4.31 3.05 -5.54
C GLN A 31 3.65 2.73 -4.20
N THR A 32 2.54 1.99 -4.20
CA THR A 32 1.88 1.53 -2.99
C THR A 32 2.77 0.59 -2.18
N LEU A 33 3.46 -0.34 -2.84
CA LEU A 33 4.43 -1.22 -2.17
C LEU A 33 5.60 -0.42 -1.58
N GLU A 34 6.13 0.56 -2.32
CA GLU A 34 7.18 1.45 -1.79
C GLU A 34 6.70 2.23 -0.55
N ASN A 35 5.49 2.78 -0.59
CA ASN A 35 4.91 3.51 0.53
C ASN A 35 4.67 2.61 1.75
N ILE A 36 4.23 1.36 1.54
CA ILE A 36 4.11 0.34 2.60
C ILE A 36 5.47 0.03 3.21
N ASN A 37 6.50 -0.20 2.38
CA ASN A 37 7.84 -0.48 2.86
C ASN A 37 8.39 0.70 3.70
N ALA A 38 8.27 1.93 3.18
CA ALA A 38 8.69 3.14 3.87
C ALA A 38 7.89 3.42 5.17
N LEU A 39 6.62 3.03 5.21
CA LEU A 39 5.81 3.11 6.44
C LEU A 39 6.40 2.21 7.52
N PHE A 40 6.82 0.99 7.18
CA PHE A 40 7.34 0.03 8.17
C PHE A 40 8.80 0.24 8.54
N GLU A 41 9.65 0.77 7.65
CA GLU A 41 11.04 1.11 7.98
C GLU A 41 11.15 2.08 9.16
N LYS A 42 10.16 2.97 9.32
CA LYS A 42 10.10 3.90 10.47
C LYS A 42 9.90 3.21 11.82
N PHE A 43 9.61 1.91 11.82
CA PHE A 43 9.31 1.10 13.01
C PHE A 43 10.12 -0.21 13.01
N GLU A 44 11.32 -0.17 12.42
CA GLU A 44 12.20 -1.33 12.31
C GLU A 44 12.56 -1.95 13.67
N ASP A 45 12.56 -1.14 14.74
CA ASP A 45 12.83 -1.57 16.11
C ASP A 45 11.61 -2.22 16.81
N TYR A 46 10.46 -2.34 16.13
CA TYR A 46 9.27 -2.96 16.73
C TYR A 46 9.49 -4.46 16.93
N THR A 47 9.55 -4.87 18.20
CA THR A 47 9.53 -6.28 18.60
C THR A 47 8.09 -6.67 18.92
N GLY A 48 7.61 -7.70 18.23
CA GLY A 48 6.27 -8.21 18.44
C GLY A 48 6.03 -8.74 19.85
N PRO A 49 4.76 -8.99 20.22
CA PRO A 49 4.42 -9.60 21.50
C PRO A 49 5.02 -11.01 21.69
N ASP A 50 5.33 -11.70 20.60
CA ASP A 50 5.95 -13.03 20.61
C ASP A 50 6.81 -13.29 19.36
N GLN A 51 7.51 -14.44 19.38
CA GLN A 51 8.37 -14.89 18.28
C GLN A 51 7.61 -15.06 16.97
N ARG A 52 6.39 -15.62 17.02
CA ARG A 52 5.59 -15.91 15.83
C ARG A 52 5.14 -14.61 15.14
N PHE A 53 4.77 -13.60 15.91
CA PHE A 53 4.50 -12.27 15.37
C PHE A 53 5.72 -11.74 14.64
N THR A 54 6.90 -11.82 15.26
CA THR A 54 8.15 -11.31 14.71
C THR A 54 8.52 -12.02 13.41
N GLU A 55 8.35 -13.34 13.35
CA GLU A 55 8.54 -14.16 12.15
C GLU A 55 7.59 -13.75 11.02
N ASN A 56 6.28 -13.67 11.29
CA ASN A 56 5.28 -13.26 10.30
C ASN A 56 5.53 -11.83 9.80
N TRP A 57 5.93 -10.92 10.69
CA TRP A 57 6.25 -9.54 10.35
C TRP A 57 7.44 -9.45 9.39
N ASN A 58 8.52 -10.17 9.71
CA ASN A 58 9.71 -10.22 8.87
C ASN A 58 9.44 -10.89 7.52
N GLU A 59 8.65 -11.96 7.51
CA GLU A 59 8.21 -12.61 6.27
C GLU A 59 7.43 -11.62 5.39
N PHE A 60 6.44 -10.93 5.94
CA PHE A 60 5.65 -9.96 5.19
C PHE A 60 6.50 -8.82 4.63
N ARG A 61 7.38 -8.21 5.45
CA ARG A 61 8.32 -7.18 4.98
C ARG A 61 9.23 -7.71 3.87
N GLY A 62 9.75 -8.93 4.02
CA GLY A 62 10.58 -9.58 3.01
C GLY A 62 9.84 -9.79 1.68
N LEU A 63 8.57 -10.18 1.71
CA LEU A 63 7.74 -10.34 0.52
C LEU A 63 7.48 -9.00 -0.17
N VAL A 64 7.12 -7.95 0.58
CA VAL A 64 6.92 -6.60 0.03
C VAL A 64 8.21 -6.10 -0.63
N TYR A 65 9.34 -6.19 0.07
CA TYR A 65 10.64 -5.78 -0.46
C TYR A 65 11.00 -6.52 -1.75
N ARG A 66 10.78 -7.84 -1.78
CA ARG A 66 11.04 -8.66 -2.97
C ARG A 66 10.20 -8.19 -4.16
N GLN A 67 8.90 -7.94 -3.96
CA GLN A 67 8.03 -7.44 -5.04
C GLN A 67 8.48 -6.09 -5.60
N ILE A 68 8.93 -5.17 -4.73
CA ILE A 68 9.52 -3.89 -5.16
C ILE A 68 10.78 -4.11 -5.99
N LYS A 69 11.66 -5.02 -5.58
CA LYS A 69 12.91 -5.30 -6.30
C LYS A 69 12.66 -5.94 -7.66
N GLU A 70 11.75 -6.90 -7.73
CA GLU A 70 11.42 -7.62 -8.96
C GLU A 70 10.64 -6.73 -9.95
N SER A 71 9.82 -5.80 -9.46
CA SER A 71 8.97 -4.94 -10.30
C SER A 71 9.58 -3.58 -10.65
N LYS A 72 10.83 -3.30 -10.25
CA LYS A 72 11.47 -1.97 -10.36
C LYS A 72 11.46 -1.34 -11.77
N CYS A 73 11.39 -2.15 -12.83
CA CYS A 73 11.40 -1.68 -14.22
C CYS A 73 10.19 -0.81 -14.56
N ILE A 74 9.06 -0.97 -13.86
CA ILE A 74 7.87 -0.14 -14.08
C ILE A 74 8.09 1.35 -13.81
N LYS A 75 9.14 1.71 -13.05
CA LYS A 75 9.52 3.12 -12.81
C LYS A 75 9.83 3.86 -14.11
N SER A 76 10.49 3.22 -15.06
CA SER A 76 10.89 3.86 -16.33
C SER A 76 9.78 3.94 -17.36
N GLU A 77 8.70 3.18 -17.20
CA GLU A 77 7.58 3.18 -18.15
C GLU A 77 6.81 4.51 -18.08
N ALA A 78 6.42 5.03 -19.24
CA ALA A 78 5.65 6.26 -19.33
C ALA A 78 4.16 5.98 -19.09
N ALA A 79 3.53 6.79 -18.24
CA ALA A 79 2.09 6.76 -17.99
C ALA A 79 1.61 8.19 -17.73
N GLN A 80 0.76 8.70 -18.62
CA GLN A 80 0.34 10.11 -18.60
C GLN A 80 -0.53 10.45 -17.39
N ASP A 81 -1.33 9.49 -16.93
CA ASP A 81 -2.26 9.60 -15.81
C ASP A 81 -1.61 9.35 -14.44
N PHE A 82 -0.40 8.77 -14.41
CA PHE A 82 0.30 8.43 -13.18
C PHE A 82 0.49 9.60 -12.20
N PRO A 83 0.85 10.83 -12.61
CA PRO A 83 0.99 11.94 -11.66
C PRO A 83 -0.27 12.21 -10.83
N SER A 84 -1.46 12.03 -11.41
CA SER A 84 -2.71 12.19 -10.66
C SER A 84 -2.92 11.04 -9.67
N ARG A 85 -2.58 9.80 -10.06
CA ARG A 85 -2.68 8.62 -9.19
C ARG A 85 -1.69 8.71 -8.03
N GLU A 86 -0.46 9.15 -8.31
CA GLU A 86 0.59 9.36 -7.31
C GLU A 86 0.16 10.40 -6.27
N ALA A 87 -0.47 11.50 -6.69
CA ALA A 87 -1.03 12.49 -5.77
C ALA A 87 -2.11 11.89 -4.84
N SER A 88 -3.02 11.06 -5.37
CA SER A 88 -4.02 10.36 -4.56
C SER A 88 -3.39 9.40 -3.55
N LEU A 89 -2.38 8.62 -3.98
CA LEU A 89 -1.65 7.72 -3.09
C LEU A 89 -0.90 8.49 -1.99
N LYS A 90 -0.29 9.62 -2.33
CA LYS A 90 0.40 10.47 -1.36
C LYS A 90 -0.55 10.92 -0.25
N VAL A 91 -1.72 11.48 -0.61
CA VAL A 91 -2.73 11.92 0.37
C VAL A 91 -3.17 10.76 1.26
N TYR A 92 -3.39 9.58 0.68
CA TYR A 92 -3.80 8.38 1.43
C TYR A 92 -2.76 7.95 2.47
N PHE A 93 -1.49 7.80 2.08
CA PHE A 93 -0.43 7.39 3.00
C PHE A 93 -0.03 8.47 4.01
N GLU A 94 -0.15 9.75 3.65
CA GLU A 94 -0.03 10.86 4.61
C GLU A 94 -1.14 10.79 5.66
N THR A 95 -2.39 10.51 5.27
CA THR A 95 -3.53 10.35 6.19
C THR A 95 -3.34 9.16 7.14
N ILE A 96 -2.86 8.03 6.63
CA ILE A 96 -2.47 6.86 7.45
C ILE A 96 -1.41 7.27 8.48
N THR A 97 -0.36 7.95 8.04
CA THR A 97 0.76 8.37 8.90
C THR A 97 0.31 9.38 9.96
N SER A 98 -0.55 10.33 9.60
CA SER A 98 -1.13 11.31 10.52
C SER A 98 -2.03 10.63 11.54
N THR A 99 -2.87 9.67 11.12
CA THR A 99 -3.72 8.88 12.03
C THR A 99 -2.89 8.14 13.07
N LEU A 100 -1.77 7.53 12.68
CA LEU A 100 -0.85 6.89 13.63
C LEU A 100 -0.30 7.88 14.65
N LYS A 101 0.11 9.07 14.20
CA LYS A 101 0.67 10.13 15.06
C LYS A 101 -0.38 10.69 16.02
N GLU A 102 -1.56 11.01 15.53
CA GLU A 102 -2.68 11.56 16.32
C GLU A 102 -3.15 10.61 17.42
N LYS A 103 -2.91 9.31 17.24
CA LYS A 103 -3.26 8.25 18.18
C LYS A 103 -2.06 7.71 18.95
N ASP A 104 -0.98 8.50 19.02
CA ASP A 104 0.25 8.21 19.76
C ASP A 104 0.83 6.82 19.48
N PHE A 105 0.70 6.34 18.23
CA PHE A 105 1.16 5.02 17.80
C PHE A 105 0.63 3.87 18.66
N SER A 106 -0.55 4.05 19.26
CA SER A 106 -1.19 3.03 20.10
C SER A 106 -1.47 1.74 19.33
N TYR A 107 -1.63 0.63 20.07
CA TYR A 107 -1.98 -0.66 19.47
C TYR A 107 -3.25 -0.60 18.59
N CYS A 108 -4.27 0.14 19.03
CA CYS A 108 -5.49 0.34 18.25
C CYS A 108 -5.23 1.13 16.95
N ALA A 109 -4.34 2.13 16.97
CA ALA A 109 -3.94 2.86 15.76
C ALA A 109 -3.27 1.93 14.75
N TRP A 110 -2.41 1.03 15.22
CA TRP A 110 -1.78 0.02 14.37
C TRP A 110 -2.78 -0.98 13.79
N GLU A 111 -3.82 -1.36 14.53
CA GLU A 111 -4.90 -2.18 14.00
C GLU A 111 -5.71 -1.49 12.89
N ILE A 112 -5.86 -0.16 12.95
CA ILE A 112 -6.45 0.62 11.84
C ILE A 112 -5.54 0.53 10.61
N VAL A 113 -4.25 0.82 10.76
CA VAL A 113 -3.29 0.75 9.65
C VAL A 113 -3.22 -0.65 9.05
N ARG A 114 -3.17 -1.70 9.88
CA ARG A 114 -3.15 -3.09 9.42
C ARG A 114 -4.39 -3.42 8.58
N LYS A 115 -5.58 -2.93 8.97
CA LYS A 115 -6.82 -3.12 8.20
C LYS A 115 -6.78 -2.38 6.86
N GLU A 116 -6.30 -1.13 6.84
CA GLU A 116 -6.18 -0.35 5.60
C GLU A 116 -5.17 -0.96 4.62
N ILE A 117 -4.01 -1.39 5.09
CA ILE A 117 -3.01 -2.07 4.25
C ILE A 117 -3.57 -3.40 3.72
N LEU A 118 -4.24 -4.18 4.56
CA LEU A 118 -4.86 -5.44 4.12
C LEU A 118 -5.95 -5.20 3.06
N HIS A 119 -6.80 -4.19 3.26
CA HIS A 119 -7.83 -3.81 2.29
C HIS A 119 -7.19 -3.39 0.95
N THR A 120 -6.17 -2.54 1.00
CA THR A 120 -5.44 -2.08 -0.19
C THR A 120 -4.84 -3.25 -0.98
N LEU A 121 -4.14 -4.16 -0.29
CA LEU A 121 -3.51 -5.31 -0.94
C LEU A 121 -4.54 -6.29 -1.52
N LYS A 122 -5.67 -6.50 -0.84
CA LYS A 122 -6.79 -7.30 -1.39
C LYS A 122 -7.37 -6.67 -2.63
N PHE A 123 -7.63 -5.36 -2.60
CA PHE A 123 -8.16 -4.63 -3.75
C PHE A 123 -7.23 -4.75 -4.96
N ILE A 124 -5.92 -4.59 -4.75
CA ILE A 124 -4.89 -4.77 -5.80
C ILE A 124 -4.95 -6.19 -6.38
N LEU A 125 -5.07 -7.22 -5.55
CA LEU A 125 -5.16 -8.61 -6.00
C LEU A 125 -6.43 -8.87 -6.81
N ASP A 126 -7.57 -8.35 -6.35
CA ASP A 126 -8.86 -8.51 -7.00
C ASP A 126 -8.88 -7.80 -8.36
N VAL A 127 -8.41 -6.55 -8.43
CA VAL A 127 -8.32 -5.81 -9.71
C VAL A 127 -7.30 -6.44 -10.65
N ASN A 128 -6.12 -6.83 -10.18
CA ASN A 128 -5.12 -7.49 -11.02
C ASN A 128 -5.58 -8.85 -11.56
N SER A 129 -6.43 -9.57 -10.82
CA SER A 129 -7.02 -10.81 -11.31
C SER A 129 -7.97 -10.58 -12.50
N ASN A 130 -8.58 -9.39 -12.59
CA ASN A 130 -9.42 -8.97 -13.70
C ASN A 130 -8.62 -8.40 -14.89
N VAL A 131 -7.47 -7.77 -14.64
CA VAL A 131 -6.58 -7.23 -15.69
C VAL A 131 -5.93 -8.35 -16.54
N LYS A 132 -5.85 -9.59 -16.02
CA LYS A 132 -5.34 -10.76 -16.77
C LYS A 132 -6.15 -11.12 -18.03
N PHE A 133 -7.34 -10.56 -18.23
CA PHE A 133 -8.15 -10.80 -19.43
C PHE A 133 -7.92 -9.79 -20.57
N LEU A 134 -7.00 -8.84 -20.41
CA LEU A 134 -6.71 -7.79 -21.40
C LEU A 134 -5.27 -7.85 -21.98
N ARG A 135 -4.50 -8.91 -21.72
CA ARG A 135 -3.24 -9.20 -22.42
C ARG A 135 -3.37 -10.43 -23.29
#